data_AF-A0A8T5WNP3-F1
#
_entry.id   AF-A0A8T5WNP3-F1
#
_cell.length_a   1.000
_cell.length_b   1.000
_cell.length_c   1.000
_cell.angle_alpha   90.00
_cell.angle_beta   90.00
_cell.angle_gamma   90.00
#
_symmetry.space_group_name_H-M   'P 1'
#
loop_
_entity.id
_entity.type
_entity.pdbx_description
1 polymer ?
#
loop_
_entity_poly.entity_id
_entity_poly.type
_entity_poly.pdbx_seq_one_letter_code
_entity_poly.pdbx_strand_id
1 'polypeptide(L)'
;MEKPKFLIARYFINNPLTKEWLPEGIDNLIKAGEILERLEPMYTMGLKLTVNNLDEDSEEAIKKQVSRLPLSFWYMFDPVDRGPGMSAKQVQLNHTFDDGILVNVDLDQFVINTEEGVGSIIGLVESLERENCLYALGSRDVPIRLAKYPSNSVLREIHELYHSLTIGSEHLHIEDSPQGISPGYRTIGESTPAMTVVNHTHRAYPTLVHRVAVASQQANFRGWTAEYYMSIVASELDRIKKGYVKTKTNPFLRDIEENRERDWVLQMIEEASRELGKTDVGKKVHNAVINKENYLLLERFYDPSDISIVQSYMKKGLETTVR
;
A
#
# COMPACT_ATOMS: atom_id res chain seq x y z
N MET A 1 19.06 16.48 -16.49
CA MET A 1 17.70 17.06 -16.42
C MET A 1 17.05 16.45 -15.20
N GLU A 2 16.43 17.27 -14.36
CA GLU A 2 15.66 16.77 -13.21
C GLU A 2 14.45 15.98 -13.72
N LYS A 3 14.13 14.88 -13.03
CA LYS A 3 13.00 14.03 -13.41
C LYS A 3 11.70 14.67 -12.93
N PRO A 4 10.62 14.65 -13.72
CA PRO A 4 9.30 15.04 -13.22
C PRO A 4 8.92 14.14 -12.03
N LYS A 5 8.34 14.75 -11.00
CA LYS A 5 7.90 14.07 -9.79
C LYS A 5 6.38 14.17 -9.71
N PHE A 6 5.71 13.07 -9.43
CA PHE A 6 4.26 13.01 -9.33
C PHE A 6 3.87 12.54 -7.94
N LEU A 7 2.88 13.17 -7.31
CA LEU A 7 2.24 12.68 -6.09
C LEU A 7 0.75 12.51 -6.34
N ILE A 8 0.34 11.25 -6.47
CA ILE A 8 -1.04 10.87 -6.73
C ILE A 8 -1.63 10.28 -5.45
N ALA A 9 -2.57 11.02 -4.86
CA ALA A 9 -3.31 10.56 -3.70
C ALA A 9 -4.49 9.70 -4.16
N ARG A 10 -4.65 8.51 -3.56
CA ARG A 10 -5.81 7.63 -3.75
C ARG A 10 -6.82 7.88 -2.65
N TYR A 11 -8.10 7.84 -3.01
CA TYR A 11 -9.19 7.86 -2.04
C TYR A 11 -10.34 6.96 -2.51
N PHE A 12 -10.96 6.26 -1.56
CA PHE A 12 -12.08 5.36 -1.81
C PHE A 12 -13.32 5.85 -1.07
N ILE A 13 -14.41 6.00 -1.80
CA ILE A 13 -15.74 6.22 -1.23
C ILE A 13 -16.50 4.90 -1.37
N ASN A 14 -16.55 4.14 -0.29
CA ASN A 14 -17.19 2.82 -0.26
C ASN A 14 -18.25 2.69 0.85
N ASN A 15 -18.45 3.75 1.64
CA ASN A 15 -19.48 3.87 2.66
C ASN A 15 -19.76 5.36 2.99
N PRO A 16 -20.85 5.68 3.72
CA PRO A 16 -21.19 7.05 4.07
C PRO A 16 -20.09 7.81 4.83
N LEU A 17 -19.36 7.15 5.73
CA LEU A 17 -18.30 7.78 6.51
C LEU A 17 -17.13 8.23 5.62
N THR A 18 -16.70 7.40 4.67
CA THR A 18 -15.69 7.80 3.67
C THR A 18 -16.21 8.91 2.73
N LYS A 19 -17.52 9.02 2.50
CA LYS A 19 -18.08 10.15 1.74
C LYS A 19 -18.01 11.45 2.55
N GLU A 20 -18.35 11.40 3.83
CA GLU A 20 -18.34 12.56 4.74
C GLU A 20 -16.95 13.15 4.94
N TRP A 21 -15.90 12.32 4.83
CA TRP A 21 -14.51 12.74 4.95
C TRP A 21 -13.89 13.28 3.66
N LEU A 22 -14.55 13.14 2.50
CA LEU A 22 -14.03 13.66 1.23
C LEU A 22 -13.68 15.17 1.30
N PRO A 23 -14.51 16.07 1.85
CA PRO A 23 -14.17 17.49 1.92
C PRO A 23 -12.85 17.76 2.66
N GLU A 24 -12.63 17.12 3.81
CA GLU A 24 -11.37 17.23 4.56
C GLU A 24 -10.20 16.63 3.77
N GLY A 25 -10.41 15.50 3.10
CA GLY A 25 -9.41 14.91 2.20
C GLY A 25 -9.00 15.85 1.07
N ILE A 26 -9.94 16.52 0.44
CA ILE A 26 -9.68 17.52 -0.61
C ILE A 26 -8.91 18.71 -0.04
N ASP A 27 -9.30 19.23 1.13
CA ASP A 27 -8.59 20.34 1.79
C ASP A 27 -7.15 19.97 2.11
N ASN A 28 -6.95 18.75 2.61
CA ASN A 28 -5.63 18.20 2.90
C ASN A 28 -4.76 18.09 1.64
N LEU A 29 -5.35 17.69 0.51
CA LEU A 29 -4.64 17.56 -0.76
C LEU A 29 -4.29 18.93 -1.38
N ILE A 30 -5.19 19.91 -1.29
CA ILE A 30 -4.93 21.29 -1.73
C ILE A 30 -3.75 21.87 -0.95
N LYS A 31 -3.79 21.76 0.38
CA LYS A 31 -2.72 22.22 1.27
C LYS A 31 -1.38 21.50 0.99
N ALA A 32 -1.42 20.21 0.68
CA ALA A 32 -0.24 19.46 0.26
C ALA A 32 0.39 20.07 -1.01
N GLY A 33 -0.45 20.46 -1.99
CA GLY A 33 -0.01 21.14 -3.20
C GLY A 33 0.62 22.50 -2.93
N GLU A 34 0.05 23.32 -2.05
CA GLU A 34 0.62 24.61 -1.64
C GLU A 34 2.00 24.46 -0.98
N ILE A 35 2.15 23.42 -0.13
CA ILE A 35 3.42 23.12 0.52
C ILE A 35 4.45 22.67 -0.52
N LEU A 36 4.07 21.78 -1.44
CA LEU A 36 4.95 21.28 -2.48
C LEU A 36 5.36 22.35 -3.49
N GLU A 37 4.45 23.24 -3.91
CA GLU A 37 4.77 24.35 -4.81
C GLU A 37 5.89 25.24 -4.24
N ARG A 38 5.90 25.42 -2.90
CA ARG A 38 6.94 26.19 -2.22
C ARG A 38 8.24 25.42 -1.99
N LEU A 39 8.15 24.13 -1.63
CA LEU A 39 9.34 23.33 -1.28
C LEU A 39 10.01 22.71 -2.52
N GLU A 40 9.23 22.17 -3.44
CA GLU A 40 9.64 21.39 -4.60
C GLU A 40 8.68 21.65 -5.78
N PRO A 41 8.76 22.81 -6.47
CA PRO A 41 7.80 23.24 -7.50
C PRO A 41 7.69 22.32 -8.72
N MET A 42 8.58 21.33 -8.83
CA MET A 42 8.60 20.32 -9.90
C MET A 42 7.60 19.18 -9.67
N TYR A 43 6.94 19.11 -8.51
CA TYR A 43 5.90 18.12 -8.25
C TYR A 43 4.59 18.45 -8.97
N THR A 44 4.05 17.46 -9.68
CA THR A 44 2.66 17.47 -10.13
C THR A 44 1.81 16.67 -9.15
N MET A 45 0.76 17.30 -8.64
CA MET A 45 -0.20 16.68 -7.73
C MET A 45 -1.34 16.02 -8.48
N GLY A 46 -1.98 15.01 -7.88
CA GLY A 46 -3.22 14.48 -8.39
C GLY A 46 -4.05 13.68 -7.39
N LEU A 47 -5.30 13.46 -7.77
CA LEU A 47 -6.26 12.65 -7.05
C LEU A 47 -6.78 11.52 -7.94
N LYS A 48 -6.69 10.29 -7.43
CA LYS A 48 -7.40 9.13 -7.96
C LYS A 48 -8.55 8.78 -7.02
N LEU A 49 -9.77 9.14 -7.42
CA LEU A 49 -10.99 8.91 -6.65
C LEU A 49 -11.70 7.66 -7.17
N THR A 50 -11.92 6.68 -6.29
CA THR A 50 -12.70 5.47 -6.59
C THR A 50 -14.00 5.52 -5.82
N VAL A 51 -15.12 5.26 -6.48
CA VAL A 51 -16.42 5.26 -5.81
C VAL A 51 -17.17 3.96 -6.05
N ASN A 52 -17.85 3.47 -5.01
CA ASN A 52 -18.72 2.31 -5.08
C ASN A 52 -20.19 2.73 -4.94
N ASN A 53 -21.03 2.36 -5.90
CA ASN A 53 -22.49 2.55 -5.90
C ASN A 53 -22.94 4.01 -5.64
N LEU A 54 -22.75 4.88 -6.62
CA LEU A 54 -23.24 6.26 -6.57
C LEU A 54 -24.74 6.37 -6.87
N ASP A 55 -25.46 7.03 -5.97
CA ASP A 55 -26.71 7.71 -6.32
C ASP A 55 -26.44 9.12 -6.91
N GLU A 56 -27.44 9.70 -7.57
CA GLU A 56 -27.30 11.00 -8.26
C GLU A 56 -26.90 12.13 -7.30
N ASP A 57 -27.48 12.16 -6.10
CA ASP A 57 -27.16 13.16 -5.06
C ASP A 57 -25.71 13.06 -4.60
N SER A 58 -25.19 11.83 -4.50
CA SER A 58 -23.79 11.56 -4.16
C SER A 58 -22.84 12.02 -5.26
N GLU A 59 -23.22 11.82 -6.52
CA GLU A 59 -22.40 12.25 -7.65
C GLU A 59 -22.24 13.77 -7.68
N GLU A 60 -23.34 14.52 -7.49
CA GLU A 60 -23.29 15.99 -7.45
C GLU A 60 -22.48 16.52 -6.26
N ALA A 61 -22.64 15.91 -5.08
CA ALA A 61 -21.86 16.25 -3.91
C ALA A 61 -20.36 16.03 -4.13
N ILE A 62 -19.97 14.92 -4.77
CA ILE A 62 -18.57 14.62 -5.10
C ILE A 62 -18.04 15.60 -6.14
N LYS A 63 -18.78 15.87 -7.21
CA LYS A 63 -18.39 16.86 -8.23
C LYS A 63 -18.11 18.22 -7.61
N LYS A 64 -18.96 18.67 -6.69
CA LYS A 64 -18.78 19.93 -5.95
C LYS A 64 -17.50 19.94 -5.10
N GLN A 65 -17.10 18.82 -4.52
CA GLN A 65 -15.84 18.74 -3.77
C GLN A 65 -14.63 18.71 -4.70
N VAL A 66 -14.66 17.90 -5.76
CA VAL A 66 -13.56 17.76 -6.71
C VAL A 66 -13.34 19.04 -7.51
N SER A 67 -14.38 19.83 -7.80
CA SER A 67 -14.26 21.12 -8.50
C SER A 67 -13.48 22.18 -7.71
N ARG A 68 -13.15 21.91 -6.44
CA ARG A 68 -12.31 22.78 -5.60
C ARG A 68 -10.81 22.53 -5.83
N LEU A 69 -10.44 21.41 -6.44
CA LEU A 69 -9.04 21.11 -6.75
C LEU A 69 -8.50 22.12 -7.80
N PRO A 70 -7.24 22.57 -7.67
CA PRO A 70 -6.60 23.38 -8.69
C PRO A 70 -6.62 22.68 -10.06
N LEU A 71 -6.78 23.45 -11.14
CA LEU A 71 -6.79 22.90 -12.51
C LEU A 71 -5.47 22.23 -12.90
N SER A 72 -4.38 22.54 -12.20
CA SER A 72 -3.09 21.89 -12.37
C SER A 72 -3.03 20.48 -11.78
N PHE A 73 -4.01 20.09 -10.95
CA PHE A 73 -4.03 18.75 -10.36
C PHE A 73 -4.53 17.75 -11.38
N TRP A 74 -3.82 16.64 -11.49
CA TRP A 74 -4.29 15.49 -12.24
C TRP A 74 -5.48 14.85 -11.52
N TYR A 75 -6.51 14.45 -12.26
CA TYR A 75 -7.71 13.84 -11.68
C TYR A 75 -8.12 12.61 -12.47
N MET A 76 -8.31 11.49 -11.74
CA MET A 76 -8.88 10.26 -12.28
C MET A 76 -10.06 9.84 -11.40
N PHE A 77 -11.19 9.62 -12.06
CA PHE A 77 -12.41 9.14 -11.44
C PHE A 77 -12.70 7.71 -11.90
N ASP A 78 -12.83 6.78 -10.94
CA ASP A 78 -13.27 5.42 -11.21
C ASP A 78 -14.66 5.21 -10.58
N PRO A 79 -15.74 5.18 -11.39
CA PRO A 79 -17.12 5.06 -10.88
C PRO A 79 -17.45 3.64 -10.40
N VAL A 80 -16.50 2.70 -10.48
CA VAL A 80 -16.69 1.31 -10.06
C VAL A 80 -15.52 0.87 -9.20
N ASP A 81 -15.80 0.51 -7.95
CA ASP A 81 -14.78 -0.08 -7.08
C ASP A 81 -14.37 -1.48 -7.57
N ARG A 82 -13.16 -1.53 -8.16
CA ARG A 82 -12.50 -2.77 -8.59
C ARG A 82 -11.46 -3.25 -7.57
N GLY A 83 -11.45 -2.68 -6.37
CA GLY A 83 -10.59 -2.99 -5.25
C GLY A 83 -9.29 -2.19 -5.20
N PRO A 84 -8.63 -2.17 -4.02
CA PRO A 84 -7.45 -1.35 -3.76
C PRO A 84 -6.23 -1.71 -4.63
N GLY A 85 -6.07 -2.99 -4.98
CA GLY A 85 -4.99 -3.45 -5.86
C GLY A 85 -5.15 -2.94 -7.29
N MET A 86 -6.38 -2.91 -7.81
CA MET A 86 -6.62 -2.33 -9.15
C MET A 86 -6.32 -0.84 -9.16
N SER A 87 -6.74 -0.15 -8.09
CA SER A 87 -6.46 1.27 -7.87
C SER A 87 -4.96 1.57 -7.82
N ALA A 88 -4.19 0.77 -7.07
CA ALA A 88 -2.73 0.89 -7.01
C ALA A 88 -2.10 0.79 -8.40
N LYS A 89 -2.47 -0.25 -9.16
CA LYS A 89 -1.92 -0.53 -10.48
C LYS A 89 -2.25 0.53 -11.52
N GLN A 90 -3.48 1.05 -11.51
CA GLN A 90 -3.89 2.14 -12.42
C GLN A 90 -3.04 3.40 -12.25
N VAL A 91 -2.46 3.62 -11.07
CA VAL A 91 -1.56 4.72 -10.78
C VAL A 91 -0.12 4.30 -11.08
N GLN A 92 0.38 3.24 -10.42
CA GLN A 92 1.79 2.81 -10.48
C GLN A 92 2.28 2.33 -11.85
N LEU A 93 1.38 1.84 -12.71
CA LEU A 93 1.70 1.28 -14.03
C LEU A 93 1.20 2.19 -15.17
N ASN A 94 0.85 3.43 -14.86
CA ASN A 94 0.34 4.36 -15.87
C ASN A 94 1.50 4.95 -16.68
N HIS A 95 1.47 4.71 -18.00
CA HIS A 95 2.49 5.20 -18.94
C HIS A 95 2.60 6.74 -19.00
N THR A 96 1.59 7.47 -18.51
CA THR A 96 1.64 8.94 -18.40
C THR A 96 2.79 9.42 -17.51
N PHE A 97 3.32 8.55 -16.64
CA PHE A 97 4.40 8.88 -15.70
C PHE A 97 5.77 8.29 -16.10
N ASP A 98 5.92 7.70 -17.30
CA ASP A 98 7.08 6.88 -17.70
C ASP A 98 8.45 7.59 -17.62
N ASP A 99 8.46 8.92 -17.65
CA ASP A 99 9.68 9.72 -17.58
C ASP A 99 10.00 10.24 -16.16
N GLY A 100 9.28 9.81 -15.12
CA GLY A 100 9.34 10.42 -13.80
C GLY A 100 9.50 9.48 -12.59
N ILE A 101 9.33 10.08 -11.42
CA ILE A 101 9.17 9.39 -10.13
C ILE A 101 7.75 9.61 -9.65
N LEU A 102 7.04 8.52 -9.38
CA LEU A 102 5.64 8.53 -8.96
C LEU A 102 5.53 8.12 -7.49
N VAL A 103 4.94 8.99 -6.68
CA VAL A 103 4.46 8.70 -5.33
C VAL A 103 2.97 8.34 -5.41
N ASN A 104 2.63 7.14 -4.97
CA ASN A 104 1.25 6.69 -4.82
C ASN A 104 0.95 6.55 -3.31
N VAL A 105 -0.05 7.29 -2.81
CA VAL A 105 -0.31 7.44 -1.37
C VAL A 105 -1.80 7.40 -1.05
N ASP A 106 -2.18 6.75 0.04
CA ASP A 106 -3.57 6.76 0.54
C ASP A 106 -3.86 8.02 1.36
N LEU A 107 -4.83 8.82 0.89
CA LEU A 107 -5.18 10.14 1.44
C LEU A 107 -5.72 10.07 2.88
N ASP A 108 -6.33 8.94 3.22
CA ASP A 108 -6.92 8.64 4.52
C ASP A 108 -5.95 8.04 5.54
N GLN A 109 -4.76 7.63 5.12
CA GLN A 109 -3.78 7.00 6.00
C GLN A 109 -2.57 7.89 6.26
N PHE A 110 -2.20 8.77 5.34
CA PHE A 110 -0.99 9.59 5.47
C PHE A 110 -1.30 11.06 5.77
N VAL A 111 -0.40 11.69 6.53
CA VAL A 111 -0.43 13.12 6.85
C VAL A 111 0.31 13.85 5.74
N ILE A 112 -0.40 14.27 4.70
CA ILE A 112 0.20 14.99 3.57
C ILE A 112 -0.02 16.51 3.62
N ASN A 113 -0.76 17.00 4.63
CA ASN A 113 -1.22 18.38 4.75
C ASN A 113 -0.34 19.23 5.71
N THR A 114 0.86 18.76 6.03
CA THR A 114 1.82 19.45 6.91
C THR A 114 3.21 19.44 6.26
N GLU A 115 4.05 20.45 6.59
CA GLU A 115 5.42 20.51 6.06
C GLU A 115 6.25 19.29 6.47
N GLU A 116 6.09 18.81 7.70
CA GLU A 116 6.77 17.60 8.18
C GLU A 116 6.35 16.35 7.39
N GLY A 117 5.06 16.20 7.13
CA GLY A 117 4.52 15.09 6.36
C GLY A 117 5.02 15.09 4.91
N VAL A 118 4.86 16.22 4.21
CA VAL A 118 5.38 16.39 2.85
C VAL A 118 6.91 16.23 2.82
N GLY A 119 7.62 16.81 3.78
CA GLY A 119 9.08 16.72 3.90
C GLY A 119 9.58 15.29 4.02
N SER A 120 8.87 14.43 4.78
CA SER A 120 9.21 13.00 4.87
C SER A 120 9.03 12.25 3.54
N ILE A 121 8.02 12.63 2.73
CA ILE A 121 7.81 12.08 1.39
C ILE A 121 8.91 12.54 0.43
N ILE A 122 9.24 13.84 0.43
CA ILE A 122 10.32 14.41 -0.39
C ILE A 122 11.65 13.70 -0.06
N GLY A 123 12.01 13.59 1.22
CA GLY A 123 13.26 12.96 1.63
C GLY A 123 13.35 11.48 1.21
N LEU A 124 12.22 10.76 1.17
CA LEU A 124 12.17 9.40 0.64
C LEU A 124 12.40 9.36 -0.88
N VAL A 125 11.76 10.26 -1.62
CA VAL A 125 11.93 10.39 -3.09
C VAL A 125 13.35 10.77 -3.45
N GLU A 126 13.93 11.78 -2.81
CA GLU A 126 15.32 12.20 -3.01
C GLU A 126 16.30 11.06 -2.71
N SER A 127 16.04 10.31 -1.63
CA SER A 127 16.89 9.17 -1.29
C SER A 127 16.80 8.07 -2.34
N LEU A 128 15.59 7.75 -2.83
CA LEU A 128 15.41 6.79 -3.93
C LEU A 128 16.10 7.27 -5.21
N GLU A 129 16.02 8.56 -5.53
CA GLU A 129 16.63 9.13 -6.73
C GLU A 129 18.17 9.12 -6.65
N ARG A 130 18.73 9.62 -5.54
CA ARG A 130 20.17 9.63 -5.28
C ARG A 130 20.78 8.23 -5.34
N GLU A 131 20.05 7.25 -4.83
CA GLU A 131 20.44 5.85 -4.81
C GLU A 131 20.07 5.08 -6.09
N ASN A 132 19.38 5.76 -7.02
CA ASN A 132 18.85 5.22 -8.26
C ASN A 132 18.11 3.89 -8.06
N CYS A 133 17.26 3.80 -7.05
CA CYS A 133 16.45 2.62 -6.79
C CYS A 133 15.21 2.58 -7.69
N LEU A 134 14.70 1.38 -7.96
CA LEU A 134 13.42 1.18 -8.64
C LEU A 134 12.22 1.61 -7.78
N TYR A 135 12.24 1.26 -6.49
CA TYR A 135 11.05 1.24 -5.64
C TYR A 135 11.37 1.72 -4.23
N ALA A 136 10.43 2.46 -3.62
CA ALA A 136 10.47 2.78 -2.20
C ALA A 136 9.15 2.54 -1.49
N LEU A 137 9.26 2.29 -0.18
CA LEU A 137 8.15 2.08 0.74
C LEU A 137 8.17 3.17 1.81
N GLY A 138 7.06 3.90 1.93
CA GLY A 138 6.84 4.88 2.99
C GLY A 138 6.20 4.22 4.20
N SER A 139 7.01 3.60 5.06
CA SER A 139 6.55 2.87 6.23
C SER A 139 5.83 3.79 7.22
N ARG A 140 4.83 3.24 7.92
CA ARG A 140 4.00 4.01 8.86
C ARG A 140 4.78 4.32 10.14
N ASP A 141 4.65 5.54 10.66
CA ASP A 141 5.32 6.00 11.89
C ASP A 141 4.46 5.89 13.16
N VAL A 142 3.28 5.29 13.05
CA VAL A 142 2.32 5.04 14.14
C VAL A 142 1.97 3.55 14.22
N PRO A 143 1.43 3.05 15.35
CA PRO A 143 0.95 1.67 15.42
C PRO A 143 -0.12 1.40 14.36
N ILE A 144 -0.03 0.23 13.72
CA ILE A 144 -0.96 -0.15 12.66
C ILE A 144 -2.26 -0.68 13.27
N ARG A 145 -3.39 -0.37 12.63
CA ARG A 145 -4.67 -0.98 12.94
C ARG A 145 -5.34 -1.40 11.64
N LEU A 146 -5.35 -2.71 11.40
CA LEU A 146 -5.84 -3.32 10.16
C LEU A 146 -7.27 -3.85 10.27
N ALA A 147 -7.82 -3.92 11.48
CA ALA A 147 -9.18 -4.38 11.73
C ALA A 147 -9.83 -3.63 12.90
N LYS A 148 -11.17 -3.67 12.99
CA LYS A 148 -11.92 -3.06 14.10
C LYS A 148 -11.53 -3.68 15.43
N TYR A 149 -11.42 -5.01 15.49
CA TYR A 149 -11.07 -5.72 16.71
C TYR A 149 -9.56 -6.02 16.77
N PRO A 150 -8.88 -5.79 17.92
CA PRO A 150 -7.43 -5.99 18.04
C PRO A 150 -6.96 -7.39 17.68
N SER A 151 -7.71 -8.43 18.09
CA SER A 151 -7.46 -9.84 17.77
C SER A 151 -7.39 -10.08 16.26
N ASN A 152 -8.32 -9.51 15.49
CA ASN A 152 -8.37 -9.63 14.04
C ASN A 152 -7.31 -8.76 13.34
N SER A 153 -6.94 -7.62 13.94
CA SER A 153 -5.83 -6.79 13.44
C SER A 153 -4.52 -7.58 13.50
N VAL A 154 -4.25 -8.25 14.62
CA VAL A 154 -3.07 -9.11 14.80
C VAL A 154 -2.97 -10.18 13.71
N LEU A 155 -4.07 -10.86 13.38
CA LEU A 155 -4.07 -11.86 12.29
C LEU A 155 -3.65 -11.25 10.95
N ARG A 156 -4.15 -10.04 10.64
CA ARG A 156 -3.76 -9.32 9.43
C ARG A 156 -2.31 -8.86 9.46
N GLU A 157 -1.81 -8.41 10.61
CA GLU A 157 -0.41 -8.01 10.77
C GLU A 157 0.53 -9.20 10.53
N ILE A 158 0.26 -10.35 11.14
CA ILE A 158 1.04 -11.57 10.93
C ILE A 158 1.05 -11.96 9.44
N HIS A 159 -0.09 -11.87 8.76
CA HIS A 159 -0.19 -12.13 7.33
C HIS A 159 0.67 -11.17 6.49
N GLU A 160 0.59 -9.87 6.74
CA GLU A 160 1.41 -8.86 6.06
C GLU A 160 2.91 -9.04 6.36
N LEU A 161 3.27 -9.46 7.58
CA LEU A 161 4.65 -9.76 7.96
C LEU A 161 5.22 -10.99 7.27
N TYR A 162 4.42 -12.02 6.94
CA TYR A 162 4.90 -13.12 6.10
C TYR A 162 5.31 -12.66 4.70
N HIS A 163 4.63 -11.64 4.13
CA HIS A 163 5.05 -11.04 2.87
C HIS A 163 6.34 -10.21 3.03
N SER A 164 6.48 -9.47 4.14
CA SER A 164 7.75 -8.81 4.47
C SER A 164 8.90 -9.81 4.65
N LEU A 165 8.67 -10.95 5.30
CA LEU A 165 9.65 -12.02 5.48
C LEU A 165 9.96 -12.77 4.18
N THR A 166 9.07 -12.71 3.19
CA THR A 166 9.34 -13.20 1.83
C THR A 166 10.37 -12.32 1.12
N ILE A 167 10.40 -11.02 1.44
CA ILE A 167 11.39 -10.06 0.93
C ILE A 167 12.69 -10.17 1.74
N GLY A 168 12.60 -10.27 3.07
CA GLY A 168 13.73 -10.34 4.00
C GLY A 168 13.82 -9.09 4.88
N SER A 169 14.04 -9.28 6.18
CA SER A 169 14.08 -8.17 7.15
C SER A 169 15.24 -7.21 6.91
N GLU A 170 16.38 -7.72 6.44
CA GLU A 170 17.54 -6.94 6.03
C GLU A 170 17.23 -5.93 4.91
N HIS A 171 16.19 -6.21 4.11
CA HIS A 171 15.77 -5.36 3.03
C HIS A 171 14.73 -4.31 3.44
N LEU A 172 13.96 -4.55 4.51
CA LEU A 172 12.81 -3.72 4.89
C LEU A 172 12.95 -3.02 6.25
N HIS A 173 13.77 -3.55 7.16
CA HIS A 173 13.99 -2.96 8.48
C HIS A 173 14.61 -1.55 8.35
N ILE A 174 14.20 -0.66 9.27
CA ILE A 174 14.70 0.71 9.40
C ILE A 174 15.28 0.85 10.81
N GLU A 175 16.59 1.05 10.91
CA GLU A 175 17.33 1.04 12.19
C GLU A 175 16.78 2.09 13.19
N ASP A 176 16.54 3.31 12.71
CA ASP A 176 16.03 4.44 13.50
C ASP A 176 14.49 4.47 13.55
N SER A 177 13.89 3.39 14.04
CA SER A 177 12.44 3.27 14.16
C SER A 177 11.84 4.17 15.24
N PRO A 178 10.82 4.99 14.91
CA PRO A 178 10.01 5.72 15.88
C PRO A 178 9.49 4.84 17.03
N GLN A 179 9.33 5.44 18.20
CA GLN A 179 8.66 4.78 19.30
C GLN A 179 7.16 4.62 18.98
N GLY A 180 6.58 3.46 19.32
CA GLY A 180 5.14 3.21 19.18
C GLY A 180 4.71 2.44 17.94
N ILE A 181 5.61 2.14 17.00
CA ILE A 181 5.30 1.25 15.86
C ILE A 181 5.07 -0.18 16.38
N SER A 182 4.13 -0.90 15.76
CA SER A 182 3.85 -2.31 16.06
C SER A 182 5.16 -3.14 16.02
N PRO A 183 5.48 -3.92 17.07
CA PRO A 183 6.80 -4.54 17.25
C PRO A 183 7.30 -5.40 16.08
N GLY A 184 6.38 -6.13 15.44
CA GLY A 184 6.69 -6.93 14.25
C GLY A 184 7.20 -6.07 13.10
N TYR A 185 6.48 -4.99 12.75
CA TYR A 185 6.88 -4.06 11.69
C TYR A 185 8.14 -3.28 12.02
N ARG A 186 8.34 -2.93 13.29
CA ARG A 186 9.58 -2.30 13.75
C ARG A 186 10.79 -3.20 13.49
N THR A 187 10.67 -4.49 13.73
CA THR A 187 11.80 -5.43 13.60
C THR A 187 11.98 -5.95 12.18
N ILE A 188 10.90 -6.29 11.50
CA ILE A 188 10.92 -6.96 10.19
C ILE A 188 10.85 -5.96 9.05
N GLY A 189 10.15 -4.84 9.23
CA GLY A 189 9.80 -3.90 8.18
C GLY A 189 8.45 -4.17 7.51
N GLU A 190 7.97 -3.18 6.78
CA GLU A 190 6.65 -3.15 6.17
C GLU A 190 6.76 -3.25 4.64
N SER A 191 6.03 -4.19 4.03
CA SER A 191 6.06 -4.43 2.57
C SER A 191 4.87 -3.81 1.82
N THR A 192 3.80 -3.42 2.53
CA THR A 192 2.57 -2.83 1.97
C THR A 192 2.03 -1.69 2.82
N PRO A 193 2.76 -0.56 2.94
CA PRO A 193 2.37 0.56 3.79
C PRO A 193 1.22 1.41 3.21
N ALA A 194 0.75 1.13 2.00
CA ALA A 194 -0.16 1.99 1.23
C ALA A 194 0.42 3.36 0.82
N MET A 195 1.73 3.57 1.02
CA MET A 195 2.52 4.60 0.35
C MET A 195 3.73 4.00 -0.33
N THR A 196 3.83 4.21 -1.64
CA THR A 196 4.88 3.63 -2.47
C THR A 196 5.46 4.70 -3.39
N VAL A 197 6.74 4.58 -3.71
CA VAL A 197 7.41 5.42 -4.70
C VAL A 197 7.97 4.53 -5.80
N VAL A 198 7.71 4.86 -7.05
CA VAL A 198 8.18 4.11 -8.22
C VAL A 198 8.99 5.03 -9.11
N ASN A 199 10.20 4.61 -9.47
CA ASN A 199 11.06 5.32 -10.41
C ASN A 199 10.86 4.75 -11.81
N HIS A 200 10.03 5.39 -12.63
CA HIS A 200 9.67 4.89 -13.95
C HIS A 200 10.87 4.93 -14.93
N THR A 201 11.82 5.84 -14.67
CA THR A 201 13.07 5.92 -15.45
C THR A 201 14.10 4.84 -15.10
N HIS A 202 13.86 4.04 -14.05
CA HIS A 202 14.80 3.00 -13.65
C HIS A 202 14.83 1.87 -14.69
N ARG A 203 16.02 1.35 -15.02
CA ARG A 203 16.23 0.32 -16.06
C ARG A 203 15.39 -0.95 -15.88
N ALA A 204 15.00 -1.27 -14.65
CA ALA A 204 14.21 -2.46 -14.32
C ALA A 204 12.69 -2.21 -14.30
N TYR A 205 12.24 -0.96 -14.47
CA TYR A 205 10.81 -0.63 -14.47
C TYR A 205 10.02 -1.39 -15.56
N PRO A 206 10.48 -1.48 -16.82
CA PRO A 206 9.77 -2.27 -17.83
C PRO A 206 9.60 -3.75 -17.45
N THR A 207 10.59 -4.33 -16.75
CA THR A 207 10.51 -5.70 -16.25
C THR A 207 9.47 -5.84 -15.13
N LEU A 208 9.39 -4.87 -14.22
CA LEU A 208 8.34 -4.84 -13.19
C LEU A 208 6.94 -4.80 -13.85
N VAL A 209 6.72 -3.87 -14.78
CA VAL A 209 5.43 -3.75 -15.50
C VAL A 209 5.08 -5.05 -16.21
N HIS A 210 6.03 -5.65 -16.93
CA HIS A 210 5.82 -6.91 -17.63
C HIS A 210 5.44 -8.05 -16.67
N ARG A 211 6.16 -8.22 -15.56
CA ARG A 211 5.87 -9.26 -14.55
C ARG A 211 4.50 -9.04 -13.91
N VAL A 212 4.09 -7.80 -13.62
CA VAL A 212 2.75 -7.52 -13.06
C VAL A 212 1.65 -7.80 -14.09
N ALA A 213 1.88 -7.47 -15.36
CA ALA A 213 0.94 -7.75 -16.44
C ALA A 213 0.72 -9.26 -16.63
N VAL A 214 1.79 -10.05 -16.66
CA VAL A 214 1.72 -11.52 -16.76
C VAL A 214 1.00 -12.12 -15.55
N ALA A 215 1.38 -11.73 -14.33
CA ALA A 215 0.74 -12.25 -13.13
C ALA A 215 -0.75 -11.88 -13.03
N SER A 216 -1.14 -10.68 -13.49
CA SER A 216 -2.54 -10.25 -13.53
C SER A 216 -3.41 -11.07 -14.51
N GLN A 217 -2.82 -11.84 -15.43
CA GLN A 217 -3.55 -12.78 -16.29
C GLN A 217 -3.84 -14.12 -15.59
N GLN A 218 -3.05 -14.45 -14.56
CA GLN A 218 -3.11 -15.74 -13.86
C GLN A 218 -3.84 -15.63 -12.52
N ALA A 219 -3.80 -14.45 -11.91
CA ALA A 219 -4.28 -14.18 -10.55
C ALA A 219 -5.18 -12.94 -10.48
N ASN A 220 -6.10 -12.94 -9.51
CA ASN A 220 -6.97 -11.80 -9.25
C ASN A 220 -6.23 -10.71 -8.46
N PHE A 221 -5.79 -9.67 -9.17
CA PHE A 221 -5.05 -8.52 -8.61
C PHE A 221 -5.97 -7.34 -8.24
N ARG A 222 -7.24 -7.61 -7.89
CA ARG A 222 -8.17 -6.57 -7.41
C ARG A 222 -7.92 -6.19 -5.95
N GLY A 223 -7.49 -7.14 -5.12
CA GLY A 223 -7.19 -6.93 -3.70
C GLY A 223 -5.71 -6.63 -3.40
N TRP A 224 -5.33 -6.80 -2.14
CA TRP A 224 -3.98 -6.54 -1.61
C TRP A 224 -2.88 -7.41 -2.26
N THR A 225 -3.24 -8.53 -2.90
CA THR A 225 -2.35 -9.38 -3.71
C THR A 225 -1.47 -8.58 -4.66
N ALA A 226 -2.01 -7.52 -5.28
CA ALA A 226 -1.24 -6.69 -6.21
C ALA A 226 -0.08 -5.97 -5.49
N GLU A 227 -0.33 -5.38 -4.33
CA GLU A 227 0.69 -4.65 -3.56
C GLU A 227 1.75 -5.61 -3.00
N TYR A 228 1.35 -6.78 -2.47
CA TYR A 228 2.30 -7.82 -2.04
C TYR A 228 3.19 -8.28 -3.20
N TYR A 229 2.57 -8.57 -4.36
CA TYR A 229 3.31 -9.02 -5.53
C TYR A 229 4.31 -7.96 -6.01
N MET A 230 3.89 -6.70 -6.12
CA MET A 230 4.73 -5.61 -6.62
C MET A 230 5.93 -5.37 -5.71
N SER A 231 5.78 -5.39 -4.39
CA SER A 231 6.90 -5.20 -3.47
C SER A 231 7.86 -6.39 -3.49
N ILE A 232 7.36 -7.63 -3.56
CA ILE A 232 8.22 -8.82 -3.69
C ILE A 232 9.02 -8.77 -5.00
N VAL A 233 8.36 -8.50 -6.13
CA VAL A 233 9.03 -8.42 -7.43
C VAL A 233 10.01 -7.25 -7.48
N ALA A 234 9.65 -6.09 -6.93
CA ALA A 234 10.56 -4.96 -6.84
C ALA A 234 11.85 -5.32 -6.09
N SER A 235 11.75 -6.06 -4.98
CA SER A 235 12.91 -6.52 -4.20
C SER A 235 13.83 -7.50 -4.94
N GLU A 236 13.29 -8.24 -5.92
CA GLU A 236 14.06 -9.17 -6.74
C GLU A 236 14.78 -8.48 -7.90
N LEU A 237 14.22 -7.38 -8.38
CA LEU A 237 14.76 -6.61 -9.49
C LEU A 237 15.82 -5.61 -9.02
N ASP A 238 15.67 -5.06 -7.82
CA ASP A 238 16.55 -4.06 -7.25
C ASP A 238 16.36 -3.94 -5.72
N ARG A 239 17.24 -3.19 -5.06
CA ARG A 239 17.05 -2.83 -3.66
C ARG A 239 15.81 -1.94 -3.47
N ILE A 240 15.07 -2.19 -2.40
CA ILE A 240 13.96 -1.31 -1.97
C ILE A 240 14.52 -0.21 -1.07
N LYS A 241 14.19 1.04 -1.41
CA LYS A 241 14.40 2.16 -0.48
C LYS A 241 13.26 2.19 0.54
N LYS A 242 13.56 2.55 1.77
CA LYS A 242 12.58 2.62 2.86
C LYS A 242 12.80 3.87 3.69
N GLY A 243 11.73 4.35 4.31
CA GLY A 243 11.75 5.47 5.25
C GLY A 243 10.40 5.62 5.92
N TYR A 244 10.40 6.16 7.13
CA TYR A 244 9.16 6.48 7.83
C TYR A 244 8.52 7.74 7.27
N VAL A 245 7.20 7.69 7.14
CA VAL A 245 6.38 8.80 6.66
C VAL A 245 5.28 9.07 7.67
N LYS A 246 4.96 10.35 7.85
CA LYS A 246 3.91 10.76 8.78
C LYS A 246 2.57 10.14 8.42
N THR A 247 2.04 9.38 9.37
CA THR A 247 0.85 8.57 9.21
C THR A 247 -0.17 8.92 10.29
N LYS A 248 -1.45 8.79 9.97
CA LYS A 248 -2.56 8.84 10.94
C LYS A 248 -3.17 7.46 11.06
N THR A 249 -3.66 7.11 12.25
CA THR A 249 -4.39 5.87 12.44
C THR A 249 -5.58 5.82 11.48
N ASN A 250 -5.71 4.73 10.71
CA ASN A 250 -6.80 4.58 9.76
C ASN A 250 -8.16 4.74 10.48
N PRO A 251 -8.94 5.79 10.16
CA PRO A 251 -10.23 6.02 10.81
C PRO A 251 -11.33 5.10 10.25
N PHE A 252 -11.11 4.48 9.09
CA PHE A 252 -12.12 3.72 8.37
C PHE A 252 -11.90 2.22 8.55
N LEU A 253 -12.50 1.72 9.62
CA LEU A 253 -12.61 0.29 9.88
C LEU A 253 -14.04 -0.16 9.59
N ARG A 254 -14.18 -1.38 9.08
CA ARG A 254 -15.47 -1.93 8.71
C ARG A 254 -16.36 -2.04 9.95
N ASP A 255 -17.60 -1.55 9.86
CA ASP A 255 -18.58 -1.79 10.92
C ASP A 255 -19.18 -3.19 10.78
N ILE A 256 -18.63 -4.13 11.54
CA ILE A 256 -18.95 -5.54 11.52
C ILE A 256 -18.77 -6.11 12.94
N GLU A 257 -19.44 -7.23 13.24
CA GLU A 257 -19.26 -7.97 14.49
C GLU A 257 -17.96 -8.76 14.50
N GLU A 258 -17.37 -8.97 15.68
CA GLU A 258 -16.02 -9.55 15.83
C GLU A 258 -15.84 -10.90 15.14
N ASN A 259 -16.76 -11.83 15.33
CA ASN A 259 -16.68 -13.17 14.72
C ASN A 259 -16.81 -13.11 13.20
N ARG A 260 -17.69 -12.24 12.69
CA ARG A 260 -17.86 -12.05 11.24
C ARG A 260 -16.66 -11.35 10.62
N GLU A 261 -16.03 -10.42 11.34
CA GLU A 261 -14.76 -9.83 10.93
C GLU A 261 -13.65 -10.87 10.90
N ARG A 262 -13.58 -11.75 11.92
CA ARG A 262 -12.60 -12.83 11.98
C ARG A 262 -12.72 -13.77 10.78
N ASP A 263 -13.92 -14.25 10.47
CA ASP A 263 -14.16 -15.12 9.32
C ASP A 263 -13.75 -14.45 8.02
N TRP A 264 -14.09 -13.16 7.86
CA TRP A 264 -13.71 -12.37 6.71
C TRP A 264 -12.19 -12.18 6.59
N VAL A 265 -11.49 -11.90 7.70
CA VAL A 265 -10.01 -11.77 7.73
C VAL A 265 -9.36 -13.08 7.31
N LEU A 266 -9.78 -14.20 7.88
CA LEU A 266 -9.21 -15.51 7.57
C LEU A 266 -9.47 -15.91 6.10
N GLN A 267 -10.67 -15.63 5.59
CA GLN A 267 -10.98 -15.78 4.17
C GLN A 267 -10.07 -14.90 3.31
N MET A 268 -9.91 -13.62 3.65
CA MET A 268 -9.02 -12.69 2.93
C MET A 268 -7.58 -13.21 2.87
N ILE A 269 -7.05 -13.75 3.98
CA ILE A 269 -5.70 -14.32 4.06
C ILE A 269 -5.55 -15.51 3.10
N GLU A 270 -6.49 -16.47 3.14
CA GLU A 270 -6.47 -17.64 2.25
C GLU A 270 -6.60 -17.22 0.78
N GLU A 271 -7.52 -16.30 0.46
CA GLU A 271 -7.75 -15.82 -0.90
C GLU A 271 -6.53 -15.10 -1.45
N ALA A 272 -5.95 -14.15 -0.69
CA ALA A 272 -4.75 -13.42 -1.11
C ALA A 272 -3.57 -14.37 -1.34
N SER A 273 -3.38 -15.36 -0.45
CA SER A 273 -2.33 -16.37 -0.56
C SER A 273 -2.54 -17.28 -1.75
N ARG A 274 -3.78 -17.67 -2.04
CA ARG A 274 -4.14 -18.45 -3.23
C ARG A 274 -3.85 -17.69 -4.51
N GLU A 275 -4.19 -16.40 -4.58
CA GLU A 275 -3.90 -15.60 -5.77
C GLU A 275 -2.39 -15.38 -5.96
N LEU A 276 -1.61 -15.19 -4.89
CA LEU A 276 -0.14 -15.16 -4.97
C LEU A 276 0.45 -16.51 -5.41
N GLY A 277 -0.13 -17.62 -4.95
CA GLY A 277 0.30 -18.98 -5.31
C GLY A 277 0.28 -19.26 -6.81
N LYS A 278 -0.62 -18.60 -7.56
CA LYS A 278 -0.73 -18.72 -9.03
C LYS A 278 0.37 -17.96 -9.80
N THR A 279 1.20 -17.18 -9.11
CA THR A 279 2.21 -16.32 -9.73
C THR A 279 3.61 -16.89 -9.58
N ASP A 280 4.60 -16.28 -10.24
CA ASP A 280 6.01 -16.69 -10.18
C ASP A 280 6.65 -16.51 -8.78
N VAL A 281 6.06 -15.68 -7.90
CA VAL A 281 6.52 -15.52 -6.50
C VAL A 281 5.89 -16.53 -5.54
N GLY A 282 4.90 -17.32 -5.97
CA GLY A 282 4.11 -18.21 -5.10
C GLY A 282 4.96 -19.19 -4.28
N LYS A 283 5.98 -19.78 -4.91
CA LYS A 283 6.93 -20.69 -4.22
C LYS A 283 7.73 -19.98 -3.13
N LYS A 284 8.11 -18.71 -3.35
CA LYS A 284 8.88 -17.91 -2.39
C LYS A 284 8.04 -17.57 -1.16
N VAL A 285 6.79 -17.15 -1.38
CA VAL A 285 5.81 -16.91 -0.30
C VAL A 285 5.57 -18.19 0.49
N HIS A 286 5.37 -19.33 -0.19
CA HIS A 286 5.20 -20.62 0.48
C HIS A 286 6.40 -20.98 1.35
N ASN A 287 7.63 -20.83 0.83
CA ASN A 287 8.85 -21.07 1.59
C ASN A 287 8.95 -20.18 2.83
N ALA A 288 8.60 -18.90 2.72
CA ALA A 288 8.60 -17.97 3.85
C ALA A 288 7.59 -18.38 4.93
N VAL A 289 6.40 -18.86 4.52
CA VAL A 289 5.35 -19.33 5.43
C VAL A 289 5.75 -20.60 6.16
N ILE A 290 6.42 -21.56 5.51
CA ILE A 290 6.81 -22.83 6.14
C ILE A 290 8.16 -22.76 6.87
N ASN A 291 8.91 -21.67 6.71
CA ASN A 291 10.22 -21.50 7.33
C ASN A 291 10.07 -21.39 8.86
N LYS A 292 10.78 -22.28 9.58
CA LYS A 292 10.77 -22.33 11.04
C LYS A 292 11.39 -21.09 11.69
N GLU A 293 12.43 -20.51 11.11
CA GLU A 293 13.08 -19.30 11.62
C GLU A 293 12.13 -18.10 11.54
N ASN A 294 11.36 -17.99 10.46
CA ASN A 294 10.32 -16.97 10.30
C ASN A 294 9.23 -17.11 11.37
N TYR A 295 8.78 -18.34 11.65
CA TYR A 295 7.85 -18.62 12.75
C TYR A 295 8.42 -18.18 14.10
N LEU A 296 9.66 -18.60 14.42
CA LEU A 296 10.31 -18.27 15.69
C LEU A 296 10.58 -16.77 15.85
N LEU A 297 10.77 -16.05 14.75
CA LEU A 297 10.90 -14.59 14.77
C LEU A 297 9.55 -13.93 15.11
N LEU A 298 8.45 -14.37 14.51
CA LEU A 298 7.11 -13.85 14.79
C LEU A 298 6.63 -14.17 16.21
N GLU A 299 7.00 -15.33 16.76
CA GLU A 299 6.69 -15.75 18.14
C GLU A 299 7.25 -14.79 19.19
N ARG A 300 8.25 -13.98 18.85
CA ARG A 300 8.77 -12.93 19.75
C ARG A 300 7.77 -11.80 19.99
N PHE A 301 6.75 -11.67 19.15
CA PHE A 301 5.82 -10.53 19.13
C PHE A 301 4.36 -10.94 19.25
N TYR A 302 4.00 -12.14 18.79
CA TYR A 302 2.62 -12.60 18.66
C TYR A 302 2.41 -13.97 19.28
N ASP A 303 1.16 -14.27 19.63
CA ASP A 303 0.79 -15.56 20.21
C ASP A 303 1.03 -16.71 19.20
N PRO A 304 1.67 -17.82 19.60
CA PRO A 304 1.88 -19.00 18.76
C PRO A 304 0.62 -19.53 18.06
N SER A 305 -0.55 -19.43 18.72
CA SER A 305 -1.83 -19.88 18.17
C SER A 305 -2.30 -18.99 17.02
N ASP A 306 -2.15 -17.67 17.11
CA ASP A 306 -2.48 -16.74 16.02
C ASP A 306 -1.55 -16.95 14.82
N ILE A 307 -0.25 -17.12 15.06
CA ILE A 307 0.74 -17.42 14.00
C ILE A 307 0.36 -18.72 13.28
N SER A 308 0.05 -19.78 14.05
CA SER A 308 -0.32 -21.08 13.51
C SER A 308 -1.61 -21.02 12.68
N ILE A 309 -2.60 -20.25 13.13
CA ILE A 309 -3.86 -20.03 12.39
C ILE A 309 -3.56 -19.34 11.06
N VAL A 310 -2.80 -18.24 11.06
CA VAL A 310 -2.45 -17.52 9.83
C VAL A 310 -1.67 -18.42 8.87
N GLN A 311 -0.64 -19.14 9.35
CA GLN A 311 0.10 -20.10 8.53
C GLN A 311 -0.79 -21.15 7.90
N SER A 312 -1.77 -21.69 8.64
CA SER A 312 -2.70 -22.70 8.15
C SER A 312 -3.52 -22.18 6.96
N TYR A 313 -4.11 -20.98 7.09
CA TYR A 313 -4.90 -20.36 6.00
C TYR A 313 -4.02 -19.96 4.81
N MET A 314 -2.81 -19.44 5.05
CA MET A 314 -1.87 -19.13 3.96
C MET A 314 -1.44 -20.39 3.20
N LYS A 315 -1.06 -21.47 3.92
CA LYS A 315 -0.67 -22.76 3.30
C LYS A 315 -1.81 -23.34 2.47
N LYS A 316 -3.02 -23.39 3.02
CA LYS A 316 -4.22 -23.85 2.30
C LYS A 316 -4.43 -23.05 1.00
N GLY A 317 -4.27 -21.73 1.06
CA GLY A 317 -4.33 -20.88 -0.13
C GLY A 317 -3.26 -21.25 -1.16
N LEU A 318 -2.00 -21.32 -0.76
CA LEU A 318 -0.86 -21.60 -1.64
C LEU A 318 -0.90 -23.01 -2.26
N GLU A 319 -1.26 -24.03 -1.48
CA GLU A 319 -1.27 -25.44 -1.91
C GLU A 319 -2.35 -25.75 -2.96
N THR A 320 -3.43 -24.97 -3.03
CA THR A 320 -4.46 -25.15 -4.07
C THR A 320 -3.98 -24.86 -5.50
N THR A 321 -2.75 -24.36 -5.66
CA THR A 321 -2.18 -23.93 -6.94
C THR A 321 -0.95 -24.74 -7.38
N VAL A 322 -0.36 -25.55 -6.49
CA VAL A 322 0.76 -26.44 -6.82
C VAL A 322 0.19 -27.72 -7.44
N ARG A 323 -0.12 -27.69 -8.74
CA ARG A 323 -0.40 -28.86 -9.58
C ARG A 323 0.38 -28.78 -10.87
#